data_AF-A0A6G0ZJR5-F1
#
_entry.id   AF-A0A6G0ZJR5-F1
#
_cell.length_a   1.000
_cell.length_b   1.000
_cell.length_c   1.000
_cell.angle_alpha   90.00
_cell.angle_beta   90.00
_cell.angle_gamma   90.00
#
_symmetry.space_group_name_H-M   'P 1'
#
loop_
_entity.id
_entity.type
_entity.pdbx_description
1 polymer ?
#
loop_
_entity_poly.entity_id
_entity_poly.type
_entity_poly.pdbx_seq_one_letter_code
_entity_poly.pdbx_strand_id
1 'polypeptide(L)' 'MITETETPDDAPKKALIYICGACQAENEMKPKDPIRCRECGYRIMYKKRTKRCILFK' A
#
# COMPACT_ATOMS: atom_id res chain seq x y z
N MET A 1 -12.75 25.44 -18.73
CA MET A 1 -11.49 24.66 -18.74
C MET A 1 -10.82 24.90 -17.41
N ILE A 2 -10.97 23.98 -16.46
CA ILE A 2 -10.37 24.10 -15.12
C ILE A 2 -9.19 23.14 -15.06
N THR A 3 -7.98 23.70 -15.15
CA THR A 3 -6.73 23.01 -14.92
C THR A 3 -6.53 22.83 -13.42
N GLU A 4 -6.35 21.58 -13.03
CA GLU A 4 -6.21 21.12 -11.65
C GLU A 4 -4.98 21.74 -10.98
N THR A 5 -5.17 22.19 -9.76
CA THR A 5 -4.21 22.88 -8.91
C THR A 5 -3.23 21.86 -8.33
N GLU A 6 -1.95 21.94 -8.72
CA GLU A 6 -0.89 21.07 -8.22
C GLU A 6 -0.45 21.55 -6.81
N THR A 7 -0.84 20.81 -5.76
CA THR A 7 -0.37 21.04 -4.38
C THR A 7 0.99 20.36 -4.14
N PRO A 8 1.96 21.01 -3.46
CA PRO A 8 3.33 20.52 -3.27
C PRO A 8 3.44 19.49 -2.14
N ASP A 9 2.78 18.36 -2.29
CA ASP A 9 2.94 17.18 -1.42
C ASP A 9 3.71 16.04 -2.12
N ASP A 10 4.56 16.39 -3.09
CA ASP A 10 5.42 15.46 -3.84
C ASP A 10 6.72 15.16 -3.08
N ALA A 11 6.59 14.77 -1.80
CA ALA A 11 7.62 13.93 -1.20
C ALA A 11 7.39 12.51 -1.74
N PRO A 12 8.41 11.78 -2.23
CA PRO A 12 8.24 10.41 -2.69
C PRO A 12 7.85 9.52 -1.51
N LYS A 13 6.54 9.40 -1.27
CA LYS A 13 5.96 8.48 -0.29
C LYS A 13 6.28 7.08 -0.78
N LYS A 14 7.27 6.45 -0.15
CA LYS A 14 7.76 5.11 -0.50
C LYS A 14 6.58 4.14 -0.63
N ALA A 15 6.54 3.36 -1.71
CA ALA A 15 5.58 2.30 -1.88
C ALA A 15 5.69 1.32 -0.70
N LEU A 16 4.54 0.94 -0.13
CA LEU A 16 4.46 0.02 1.00
C LEU A 16 4.03 -1.35 0.50
N ILE A 17 4.58 -2.40 1.12
CA ILE A 17 4.25 -3.78 0.80
C ILE A 17 3.06 -4.21 1.65
N TYR A 18 1.98 -4.59 0.96
CA TYR A 18 0.79 -5.20 1.54
C TYR A 18 0.71 -6.68 1.16
N ILE A 19 0.01 -7.47 1.95
CA ILE A 19 -0.22 -8.90 1.74
C ILE A 19 -1.70 -9.11 1.49
N CYS A 20 -2.06 -9.76 0.39
CA CYS A 20 -3.45 -10.06 0.07
C CYS A 20 -4.03 -11.09 1.06
N GLY A 21 -5.23 -10.84 1.61
CA GLY A 21 -5.83 -11.78 2.56
C GLY A 21 -6.30 -13.12 1.96
N ALA A 22 -6.41 -13.23 0.64
CA ALA A 22 -6.87 -14.45 -0.04
C ALA A 22 -5.72 -15.28 -0.65
N CYS A 23 -4.86 -14.67 -1.48
CA CYS A 23 -3.75 -15.37 -2.13
C CYS A 23 -2.41 -15.23 -1.40
N GLN A 24 -2.35 -14.45 -0.32
CA GLN A 24 -1.12 -14.16 0.43
C GLN A 24 0.02 -13.53 -0.38
N ALA A 25 -0.26 -13.07 -1.60
CA ALA A 25 0.71 -12.43 -2.46
C ALA A 25 1.08 -11.03 -1.95
N GLU A 26 2.34 -10.66 -2.18
CA GLU A 26 2.86 -9.35 -1.83
C GLU A 26 2.52 -8.34 -2.93
N ASN A 27 1.88 -7.25 -2.54
CA ASN A 27 1.42 -6.19 -3.44
C ASN A 27 2.04 -4.86 -3.00
N GLU A 28 2.84 -4.26 -3.86
CA GLU A 28 3.39 -2.92 -3.65
C GLU A 28 2.33 -1.88 -4.04
N MET A 29 1.86 -1.09 -3.06
CA MET A 29 0.87 -0.05 -3.30
C MET A 29 1.39 1.33 -2.91
N LYS A 30 1.05 2.31 -3.73
CA LYS A 30 1.30 3.73 -3.48
C LYS A 30 0.09 4.37 -2.79
N PRO A 31 0.28 5.45 -2.02
CA PRO A 31 -0.87 6.22 -1.53
C PRO A 31 -1.71 6.72 -2.72
N LYS A 32 -3.04 6.67 -2.59
CA LYS A 32 -4.06 6.96 -3.62
C LYS A 32 -4.29 5.86 -4.68
N ASP A 33 -3.51 4.77 -4.69
CA ASP A 33 -3.75 3.63 -5.58
C ASP A 33 -5.00 2.84 -5.13
N PRO A 34 -5.92 2.42 -6.03
CA PRO A 34 -7.05 1.57 -5.67
C PRO A 34 -6.63 0.26 -4.99
N ILE A 35 -7.32 -0.08 -3.89
CA ILE A 35 -7.08 -1.31 -3.13
C ILE A 35 -7.62 -2.52 -3.91
N ARG A 36 -6.76 -3.14 -4.72
CA ARG A 36 -7.07 -4.38 -5.46
C ARG A 36 -5.81 -5.24 -5.59
N CYS A 37 -5.92 -6.52 -5.26
CA CYS A 37 -4.83 -7.46 -5.48
C CYS A 37 -4.66 -7.70 -6.99
N ARG A 38 -3.41 -7.65 -7.48
CA ARG A 38 -3.09 -7.81 -8.90
C ARG A 38 -3.35 -9.22 -9.44
N GLU A 39 -3.31 -10.24 -8.58
CA GLU A 39 -3.48 -11.64 -8.99
C GLU A 39 -4.93 -12.13 -8.89
N CYS A 40 -5.63 -11.80 -7.79
CA CYS A 40 -6.96 -12.35 -7.50
C CYS A 40 -8.10 -11.31 -7.48
N GLY A 41 -7.80 -10.01 -7.60
CA GLY A 41 -8.83 -8.96 -7.57
C GLY A 41 -9.49 -8.72 -6.19
N TYR A 42 -9.05 -9.45 -5.15
CA TYR A 42 -9.54 -9.27 -3.78
C TYR A 42 -9.17 -7.89 -3.23
N ARG A 43 -10.03 -7.32 -2.37
CA ARG A 43 -9.93 -5.93 -1.93
C ARG A 43 -9.52 -5.75 -0.46
N ILE A 44 -9.21 -6.85 0.23
CA ILE A 44 -8.72 -6.80 1.61
C ILE A 44 -7.25 -7.18 1.63
N MET A 45 -6.43 -6.31 2.19
CA MET A 45 -4.99 -6.50 2.33
C MET A 45 -4.51 -6.16 3.74
N TYR A 46 -3.52 -6.90 4.20
CA TYR A 46 -2.84 -6.69 5.46
C TYR A 46 -1.51 -5.96 5.24
N LYS A 47 -1.11 -5.11 6.17
CA LYS A 47 0.22 -4.47 6.12
C LYS A 47 1.29 -5.50 6.49
N LYS A 48 2.37 -5.60 5.71
CA LYS A 48 3.48 -6.51 6.01
C LYS A 48 4.13 -6.15 7.35
N ARG A 49 4.44 -7.16 8.17
CA ARG A 49 5.14 -6.99 9.46
C ARG A 49 6.50 -6.33 9.23
N THR A 50 6.89 -5.43 10.13
CA THR A 50 8.22 -4.84 10.10
C THR A 50 9.28 -5.87 10.51
N LYS A 51 10.50 -5.74 9.98
CA LYS A 51 11.64 -6.58 10.39
C LYS A 51 12.19 -6.21 11.78
N ARG A 52 11.64 -5.18 12.44
CA ARG A 52 12.08 -4.74 13.75
C ARG A 52 11.50 -5.68 14.81
N CYS A 53 12.36 -6.26 15.63
CA CYS A 53 11.94 -7.09 16.76
C CYS A 53 11.18 -6.25 17.78
N ILE A 54 10.10 -6.79 18.33
CA ILE A 54 9.36 -6.22 19.44
C ILE A 54 9.65 -7.08 20.68
N LEU A 55 10.21 -6.45 21.72
CA LEU A 55 10.42 -7.08 23.02
C LEU A 55 9.15 -6.87 23.84
N PHE A 56 8.43 -7.95 24.13
CA PHE A 56 7.33 -7.92 25.09
C PHE A 56 7.91 -8.06 26.49
N LYS A 57 7.57 -7.12 27.39
CA LYS A 57 7.86 -7.19 28.82
C LYS A 57 6.65 -7.73 29.57
#